data_AF-A0A8B6FVV7-F1
#
_entry.id   AF-A0A8B6FVV7-F1
#
_cell.length_a   1.000
_cell.length_b   1.000
_cell.length_c   1.000
_cell.angle_alpha   90.00
_cell.angle_beta   90.00
_cell.angle_gamma   90.00
#
_symmetry.space_group_name_H-M   'P 1'
#
loop_
_entity.id
_entity.type
_entity.pdbx_description
1 polymer ?
#
loop_
_entity_poly.entity_id
_entity_poly.type
_entity_poly.pdbx_seq_one_letter_code
_entity_poly.pdbx_strand_id
1 'polypeptide(L)'
;MAFDAGKFLKTPDLESFDNLKKEELVLLAKHLKLVFKVSMRKQIIKNLVIDKLVDAEILGEEALELKVENVDAFKLKQLELEHELKLKELEMKETEKIKELEMKERLEMDKKEKEDEFKLKELELKLKELEMRERLEMEKTEN
;
A
#
# COMPACT_ATOMS: atom_id res chain seq x y z
N MET A 1 -12.09 24.80 44.19
CA MET A 1 -13.34 25.41 43.69
C MET A 1 -13.98 24.42 42.73
N ALA A 2 -15.27 24.13 42.87
CA ALA A 2 -15.98 23.22 41.96
C ALA A 2 -16.23 23.94 40.63
N PHE A 3 -15.90 23.30 39.51
CA PHE A 3 -16.22 23.78 38.17
C PHE A 3 -17.75 23.77 37.98
N ASP A 4 -18.29 24.88 37.47
CA ASP A 4 -19.72 25.05 37.22
C ASP A 4 -19.96 25.18 35.71
N ALA A 5 -20.47 24.10 35.11
CA ALA A 5 -20.76 24.03 33.68
C ALA A 5 -21.77 25.10 33.22
N GLY A 6 -22.75 25.44 34.06
CA GLY A 6 -23.76 26.43 33.71
C GLY A 6 -23.23 27.86 33.70
N LYS A 7 -22.25 28.18 34.55
CA LYS A 7 -21.55 29.48 34.50
C LYS A 7 -20.59 29.55 33.32
N PHE A 8 -19.88 28.46 33.04
CA PHE A 8 -18.94 28.38 31.92
C PHE A 8 -19.61 28.64 30.57
N LEU A 9 -20.81 28.09 30.36
CA LEU A 9 -21.56 28.25 29.10
C LEU A 9 -22.11 29.67 28.86
N LYS A 10 -22.10 30.56 29.86
CA LYS A 10 -22.56 31.96 29.68
C LYS A 10 -21.49 32.85 29.05
N THR A 11 -20.22 32.56 29.32
CA THR A 11 -19.07 33.27 28.78
C THR A 11 -18.02 32.22 28.39
N PRO A 12 -18.30 31.44 27.35
CA PRO A 12 -17.36 30.43 26.88
C PRO A 12 -16.14 31.15 26.29
N ASP A 13 -14.96 30.79 26.80
CA ASP A 13 -13.68 31.26 26.29
C ASP A 13 -12.89 30.07 25.75
N LEU A 14 -12.29 30.23 24.57
CA LEU A 14 -11.67 29.13 23.84
C LEU A 14 -10.41 28.63 24.56
N GLU A 15 -9.62 29.55 25.13
CA GLU A 15 -8.41 29.22 25.89
C GLU A 15 -8.77 28.52 27.21
N SER A 16 -9.81 28.99 27.88
CA SER A 16 -10.36 28.36 29.08
C SER A 16 -10.94 26.98 28.79
N PHE A 17 -11.58 26.79 27.64
CA PHE A 17 -12.09 25.51 27.18
C PHE A 17 -10.98 24.51 26.88
N ASP A 18 -9.91 24.96 26.21
CA ASP A 18 -8.76 24.11 25.85
C ASP A 18 -8.10 23.49 27.08
N ASN A 19 -8.04 24.27 28.16
CA ASN A 19 -7.42 23.94 29.44
C ASN A 19 -8.28 23.09 30.38
N LEU A 20 -9.57 22.84 30.09
CA LEU A 20 -10.45 22.06 30.96
C LEU A 20 -9.89 20.67 31.26
N LYS A 21 -10.00 20.22 32.51
CA LYS A 21 -9.63 18.86 32.94
C LYS A 21 -10.68 17.85 32.47
N LYS A 22 -10.30 16.58 32.46
CA LYS A 22 -11.21 15.49 32.05
C LYS A 22 -12.50 15.47 32.88
N GLU A 23 -12.40 15.67 34.19
CA GLU A 23 -13.56 15.70 35.09
C GLU A 23 -14.53 16.84 34.76
N GLU A 24 -13.98 18.01 34.42
CA GLU A 24 -14.74 19.21 34.05
C GLU A 24 -15.43 19.02 32.69
N LEU A 25 -14.74 18.42 31.72
CA LEU A 25 -15.32 18.03 30.43
C LEU A 25 -16.43 16.98 30.58
N VAL A 26 -16.29 16.04 31.52
CA VAL A 26 -17.34 15.06 31.84
C VAL A 26 -18.56 15.75 32.45
N LEU A 27 -18.36 16.72 33.34
CA LEU A 27 -19.46 17.52 33.91
C LEU A 27 -20.14 18.37 32.84
N LEU A 28 -19.38 19.00 31.96
CA LEU A 28 -19.89 19.79 30.84
C LEU A 28 -20.68 18.93 29.85
N ALA A 29 -20.14 17.77 29.48
CA ALA A 29 -20.81 16.81 28.61
C ALA A 29 -22.12 16.28 29.22
N LYS A 30 -22.15 16.02 30.55
CA LYS A 30 -23.39 15.66 31.27
C LYS A 30 -24.40 16.81 31.25
N HIS A 31 -23.94 18.05 31.45
CA HIS A 31 -24.81 19.23 31.44
C HIS A 31 -25.44 19.45 30.05
N LEU A 32 -24.66 19.23 28.99
CA LEU A 32 -25.10 19.28 27.58
C LEU A 32 -25.89 18.02 27.15
N LYS A 33 -26.11 17.06 28.06
CA LYS A 33 -26.81 15.79 27.82
C LYS A 33 -26.22 14.96 26.66
N LEU A 34 -24.90 14.98 26.51
CA LEU A 34 -24.20 14.19 25.50
C LEU A 34 -24.12 12.71 25.88
N VAL A 35 -24.18 11.84 24.87
CA VAL A 35 -23.96 10.40 25.03
C VAL A 35 -22.46 10.12 24.96
N PHE A 36 -21.84 9.78 26.09
CA PHE A 36 -20.43 9.44 26.15
C PHE A 36 -20.15 8.38 27.23
N LYS A 37 -18.99 7.72 27.16
CA LYS A 37 -18.50 6.83 28.22
C LYS A 37 -17.41 7.53 29.02
N VAL A 38 -17.49 7.50 30.36
CA VAL A 38 -16.48 8.13 31.24
C VAL A 38 -15.06 7.55 31.03
N SER A 39 -14.97 6.30 30.57
CA SER A 39 -13.72 5.64 30.20
C SER A 39 -13.05 6.18 28.93
N MET A 40 -13.76 6.96 28.11
CA MET A 40 -13.19 7.56 26.90
C MET A 40 -12.01 8.49 27.23
N ARG A 41 -11.09 8.63 26.27
CA ARG A 41 -9.97 9.57 26.37
C ARG A 41 -10.49 11.01 26.46
N LYS A 42 -9.75 11.87 27.16
CA LYS A 42 -10.07 13.30 27.32
C LYS A 42 -10.41 13.95 25.97
N GLN A 43 -9.58 13.72 24.95
CA GLN A 43 -9.74 14.32 23.62
C GLN A 43 -11.02 13.85 22.90
N ILE A 44 -11.44 12.59 23.07
CA ILE A 44 -12.70 12.10 22.49
C ILE A 44 -13.89 12.85 23.09
N ILE A 45 -13.91 13.00 24.42
CA ILE A 45 -14.96 13.73 25.13
C ILE A 45 -14.92 15.21 24.72
N LYS A 46 -13.72 15.80 24.59
CA LYS A 46 -13.52 17.18 24.16
C LYS A 46 -14.07 17.42 22.76
N ASN A 47 -13.76 16.56 21.78
CA ASN A 47 -14.29 16.67 20.42
C ASN A 47 -15.82 16.63 20.40
N LEU A 48 -16.45 15.72 21.17
CA LEU A 48 -17.92 15.65 21.27
C LEU A 48 -18.54 16.92 21.86
N VAL A 49 -17.85 17.54 22.82
CA VAL A 49 -18.30 18.79 23.43
C VAL A 49 -18.12 19.95 22.45
N ILE A 50 -16.99 20.04 21.74
CA ILE A 50 -16.77 21.05 20.68
C ILE A 50 -17.89 20.99 19.66
N ASP A 51 -18.18 19.80 19.11
CA ASP A 51 -19.24 19.61 18.12
C ASP A 51 -20.57 20.16 18.64
N LYS A 52 -20.91 19.84 19.89
CA LYS A 52 -22.17 20.31 20.47
C LYS A 52 -22.23 21.81 20.72
N LEU A 53 -21.10 22.43 21.08
CA LEU A 53 -21.02 23.86 21.36
C LEU A 53 -21.02 24.70 20.08
N VAL A 54 -20.37 24.20 19.02
CA VAL A 54 -20.43 24.80 17.68
C VAL A 54 -21.83 24.65 17.09
N ASP A 55 -22.43 23.46 17.16
CA ASP A 55 -23.82 23.22 16.71
C ASP A 55 -24.84 24.11 17.44
N ALA A 56 -24.56 24.48 18.69
CA ALA A 56 -25.41 25.34 19.50
C ALA A 56 -25.08 26.84 19.35
N GLU A 57 -24.17 27.20 18.45
CA GLU A 57 -23.67 28.57 18.23
C GLU A 57 -23.11 29.23 19.50
N ILE A 58 -22.62 28.41 20.45
CA ILE A 58 -22.02 28.85 21.72
C ILE A 58 -20.52 29.16 21.52
N LEU A 59 -19.85 28.36 20.69
CA LEU A 59 -18.49 28.59 20.22
C LEU A 59 -18.51 28.80 18.71
N GLY A 60 -17.61 29.63 18.18
CA GLY A 60 -17.43 29.77 16.74
C GLY A 60 -16.69 28.59 16.11
N GLU A 61 -16.66 28.56 14.78
CA GLU A 61 -16.01 27.50 13.99
C GLU A 61 -14.51 27.37 14.29
N GLU A 62 -13.86 28.42 14.80
CA GLU A 62 -12.47 28.38 15.27
C GLU A 62 -12.23 27.30 16.33
N ALA A 63 -13.27 26.90 17.08
CA ALA A 63 -13.16 25.81 18.04
C ALA A 63 -12.95 24.43 17.39
N LEU A 64 -13.30 24.27 16.10
CA LEU A 64 -13.06 23.04 15.36
C LEU A 64 -11.56 22.78 15.16
N GLU A 65 -10.71 23.82 15.16
CA GLU A 65 -9.25 23.67 15.06
C GLU A 65 -8.66 22.93 16.28
N LEU A 66 -9.33 22.98 17.43
CA LEU A 66 -8.94 22.24 18.64
C LEU A 66 -9.27 20.75 18.57
N LYS A 67 -10.04 20.31 17.56
CA LYS A 67 -10.38 18.90 17.38
C LYS A 67 -9.16 18.17 16.86
N VAL A 68 -8.72 17.18 17.64
CA VAL A 68 -7.69 16.24 17.18
C VAL A 68 -8.39 15.00 16.63
N GLU A 69 -8.14 14.68 15.36
CA GLU A 69 -8.48 13.36 14.83
C GLU A 69 -7.74 12.31 15.66
N ASN A 70 -8.50 11.47 16.36
CA ASN A 70 -7.90 10.31 17.00
C ASN A 70 -7.59 9.30 15.90
N VAL A 71 -6.45 9.48 15.25
CA VAL A 71 -5.84 8.40 14.47
C VAL A 71 -5.47 7.34 15.49
N ASP A 72 -6.25 6.27 15.54
CA ASP A 72 -5.95 5.14 16.40
C ASP A 72 -4.59 4.58 15.97
N ALA A 73 -3.58 4.73 16.83
CA ALA A 73 -2.23 4.26 16.56
C ALA A 73 -2.20 2.77 16.18
N PHE A 74 -3.17 1.99 16.66
CA PHE A 74 -3.36 0.60 16.24
C PHE A 74 -3.79 0.49 14.77
N LYS A 75 -4.75 1.33 14.35
CA LYS A 75 -5.24 1.35 12.97
C LYS A 75 -4.18 1.87 11.99
N LEU A 76 -3.38 2.85 12.41
CA LEU A 76 -2.23 3.32 11.63
C LEU A 76 -1.22 2.20 11.43
N LYS A 77 -0.82 1.52 12.52
CA LYS A 77 0.11 0.39 12.47
C LYS A 77 -0.42 -0.78 11.64
N GLN A 78 -1.73 -1.02 11.68
CA GLN A 78 -2.39 -2.03 10.85
C GLN A 78 -2.30 -1.68 9.36
N LEU A 79 -2.56 -0.42 9.00
CA LEU A 79 -2.44 0.07 7.62
C LEU A 79 -0.99 0.02 7.12
N GLU A 80 -0.01 0.37 7.96
CA GLU A 80 1.42 0.26 7.64
C GLU A 80 1.79 -1.19 7.32
N LEU A 81 1.38 -2.14 8.17
CA LEU A 81 1.65 -3.56 7.97
C LEU A 81 0.99 -4.11 6.69
N GLU A 82 -0.27 -3.71 6.44
CA GLU A 82 -0.99 -4.11 5.23
C GLU A 82 -0.30 -3.59 3.96
N HIS A 83 0.19 -2.34 4.01
CA HIS A 83 0.96 -1.76 2.92
C HIS A 83 2.28 -2.49 2.69
N GLU A 84 3.03 -2.80 3.75
CA GLU A 84 4.29 -3.55 3.67
C GLU A 84 4.10 -4.95 3.07
N LEU A 85 3.06 -5.67 3.51
CA LEU A 85 2.73 -6.98 2.94
C LEU A 85 2.39 -6.90 1.46
N LYS A 86 1.62 -5.89 1.05
CA LYS A 86 1.24 -5.69 -0.35
C LYS A 86 2.43 -5.39 -1.25
N LEU A 87 3.38 -4.57 -0.77
CA LEU A 87 4.63 -4.31 -1.49
C LEU A 87 5.43 -5.60 -1.68
N LYS A 88 5.58 -6.37 -0.60
CA LYS A 88 6.32 -7.63 -0.64
C LYS A 88 5.71 -8.67 -1.58
N GLU A 89 4.38 -8.77 -1.63
CA GLU A 89 3.70 -9.62 -2.61
C GLU A 89 3.96 -9.19 -4.06
N LEU A 90 3.97 -7.88 -4.32
CA LEU A 90 4.24 -7.35 -5.67
C LEU A 90 5.67 -7.64 -6.10
N GLU A 91 6.65 -7.43 -5.22
CA GLU A 91 8.06 -7.76 -5.48
C GLU A 91 8.23 -9.25 -5.79
N MET A 92 7.60 -10.13 -5.01
CA MET A 92 7.65 -11.58 -5.27
C MET A 92 7.07 -11.93 -6.65
N LYS A 93 5.89 -11.38 -6.99
CA LYS A 93 5.28 -11.62 -8.32
C LYS A 93 6.13 -11.11 -9.47
N GLU A 94 6.80 -9.96 -9.30
CA GLU A 94 7.68 -9.42 -10.33
C GLU A 94 8.94 -10.28 -10.51
N THR A 95 9.56 -10.71 -9.41
CA THR A 95 10.73 -11.62 -9.49
C THR A 95 10.39 -12.98 -10.09
N GLU A 96 9.20 -13.53 -9.81
CA GLU A 96 8.72 -14.76 -10.44
C GLU A 96 8.53 -14.59 -11.96
N LYS A 97 7.91 -13.48 -12.38
CA LYS A 97 7.74 -13.18 -13.81
C LYS A 97 9.08 -13.04 -14.54
N ILE A 98 10.05 -12.37 -13.93
CA ILE A 98 11.39 -12.23 -14.51
C ILE A 98 12.04 -13.60 -14.70
N LYS A 99 12.00 -14.46 -13.66
CA LYS A 99 12.54 -15.82 -13.74
C LYS A 99 11.84 -16.66 -14.80
N GLU A 100 10.53 -16.54 -14.95
CA GLU A 100 9.77 -17.25 -15.97
C GLU A 100 10.17 -16.81 -17.39
N LEU A 101 10.35 -15.51 -17.60
CA LEU A 101 10.83 -14.97 -18.87
C LEU A 101 12.26 -15.42 -19.19
N GLU A 102 13.17 -15.35 -18.23
CA GLU A 102 14.56 -15.83 -18.39
C GLU A 102 14.62 -17.33 -18.73
N MET A 103 13.78 -18.14 -18.08
CA MET A 103 13.68 -19.56 -18.36
C MET A 103 13.15 -19.82 -19.77
N LYS A 104 12.14 -19.06 -20.19
CA LYS A 104 11.56 -19.17 -21.53
C LYS A 104 12.57 -18.78 -22.62
N GLU A 105 13.30 -17.67 -22.43
CA GLU A 105 14.35 -17.24 -23.37
C GLU A 105 15.45 -18.29 -23.51
N ARG A 106 15.91 -18.88 -22.40
CA ARG A 106 16.88 -19.99 -22.45
C ARG A 106 16.37 -21.18 -23.25
N LEU A 107 15.12 -21.59 -23.03
CA LEU A 107 14.53 -22.70 -23.76
C LEU A 107 14.38 -22.40 -25.26
N GLU A 108 14.09 -21.15 -25.63
CA GLU A 108 14.03 -20.74 -27.03
C GLU A 108 15.42 -20.72 -27.69
N MET A 109 16.45 -20.23 -26.98
CA MET A 109 17.84 -20.29 -27.45
C MET A 109 18.30 -21.74 -27.66
N ASP A 110 18.10 -22.61 -26.67
CA ASP A 110 18.48 -24.03 -26.76
C ASP A 110 17.79 -24.74 -27.94
N LYS A 111 16.53 -24.41 -28.22
CA LYS A 111 15.81 -24.96 -29.39
C LYS A 111 16.41 -24.47 -30.69
N LYS A 112 16.69 -23.17 -30.78
CA LYS A 112 17.28 -22.56 -31.98
C LYS A 112 18.67 -23.12 -32.25
N GLU A 113 19.51 -23.28 -31.22
CA GLU A 113 20.83 -23.89 -31.35
C GLU A 113 20.76 -25.33 -31.89
N LYS A 114 19.81 -26.13 -31.39
CA LYS A 114 19.60 -27.50 -31.90
C LYS A 114 19.12 -27.51 -33.35
N GLU A 115 18.23 -26.60 -33.73
CA GLU A 115 17.79 -26.47 -35.12
C GLU A 115 18.93 -26.07 -36.05
N ASP A 116 19.77 -25.12 -35.62
CA ASP A 116 20.91 -24.67 -36.41
C ASP A 116 21.99 -25.75 -36.50
N GLU A 117 22.23 -26.52 -35.44
CA GLU A 117 23.11 -27.71 -35.48
C GLU A 117 22.59 -28.76 -36.47
N PHE A 118 21.28 -29.00 -36.49
CA PHE A 118 20.67 -29.95 -37.42
C PHE A 118 20.81 -29.50 -38.87
N LYS A 119 20.52 -28.22 -39.16
CA LYS A 119 20.71 -27.63 -40.50
C LYS A 119 22.15 -27.70 -40.96
N LEU A 120 23.11 -27.45 -40.05
CA LEU A 120 24.53 -27.51 -40.38
C LEU A 120 24.95 -28.94 -40.76
N LYS A 121 24.52 -29.94 -39.99
CA LYS A 121 24.77 -31.37 -40.31
C LYS A 121 24.15 -31.77 -41.65
N GLU A 122 22.95 -31.30 -41.95
CA GLU A 122 22.29 -31.58 -43.23
C GLU A 122 23.06 -30.97 -44.42
N LEU A 123 23.56 -29.73 -44.27
CA LEU A 123 24.40 -29.09 -45.28
C LEU A 123 25.74 -29.82 -45.47
N GLU A 124 26.38 -30.25 -44.38
CA GLU A 124 27.64 -30.99 -44.46
C GLU A 124 27.47 -32.34 -45.18
N LEU A 125 26.36 -33.05 -44.93
CA LEU A 125 26.03 -34.28 -45.65
C LEU A 125 25.81 -34.03 -47.14
N LYS A 126 25.04 -33.00 -47.50
CA LYS A 126 24.82 -32.62 -48.91
C LYS A 126 26.12 -32.27 -49.64
N LEU A 127 27.02 -31.54 -48.98
CA LEU A 127 28.34 -31.23 -49.55
C LEU A 127 29.16 -32.50 -49.79
N LYS A 128 29.22 -33.42 -48.83
CA LYS A 128 29.92 -34.70 -49.00
C LYS A 128 29.33 -35.54 -50.14
N GLU A 129 28.00 -35.57 -50.29
CA GLU A 129 27.34 -36.26 -51.40
C GLU A 129 27.70 -35.65 -52.76
N LEU A 130 27.74 -34.31 -52.85
CA LEU A 130 28.16 -33.62 -54.07
C LEU A 130 29.62 -33.90 -54.40
N GLU A 131 30.53 -33.81 -53.43
CA GLU A 131 31.95 -34.11 -53.63
C GLU A 131 32.18 -35.56 -54.10
N MET A 132 31.47 -36.53 -53.51
CA MET A 132 31.54 -37.93 -53.96
C MET A 132 31.02 -38.08 -55.39
N ARG A 133 29.92 -37.41 -55.73
CA ARG A 133 29.35 -37.45 -57.08
C ARG A 133 30.30 -36.86 -58.11
N GLU A 134 30.91 -35.72 -57.83
CA GLU A 134 31.91 -35.08 -58.71
C GLU A 134 33.13 -36.00 -58.92
N ARG A 135 33.63 -36.66 -57.87
CA ARG A 135 34.72 -37.64 -58.01
C ARG A 135 34.35 -38.81 -58.92
N LEU A 136 33.16 -39.37 -58.74
CA LEU A 136 32.66 -40.47 -59.57
C LEU A 136 32.43 -40.04 -61.02
N GLU A 137 32.06 -38.79 -61.27
CA GLU A 137 31.92 -38.25 -62.62
C GLU A 137 33.30 -38.04 -63.28
N MET A 138 34.30 -37.54 -62.56
CA MET A 138 35.67 -37.42 -63.06
C MET A 138 36.31 -38.78 -63.41
N GLU A 139 36.16 -39.79 -62.55
CA GLU A 139 36.67 -41.16 -62.81
C GLU A 139 36.02 -41.82 -64.04
N LYS A 140 34.78 -41.45 -64.36
CA LYS A 140 34.08 -41.95 -65.57
C LYS A 140 34.52 -41.26 -66.85
N THR A 141 35.04 -40.04 -66.77
CA THR A 141 35.55 -39.29 -67.93
C THR A 141 37.01 -39.57 -68.25
N GLU A 142 37.76 -40.19 -67.33
CA GLU A 142 39.18 -40.55 -67.49
C GLU A 142 39.43 -41.99 -67.97
N ASN A 143 38.40 -42.85 -68.02
CA ASN A 143 38.42 -44.20 -68.62
C ASN A 143 37.72 -44.23 -69.98
#